data_AF-A0A962LXF5-F1
#
_entry.id   AF-A0A962LXF5-F1
#
_cell.length_a   1.000
_cell.length_b   1.000
_cell.length_c   1.000
_cell.angle_alpha   90.00
_cell.angle_beta   90.00
_cell.angle_gamma   90.00
#
_symmetry.space_group_name_H-M   'P 1'
#
loop_
_entity.id
_entity.type
_entity.pdbx_description
1 polymer ?
#
loop_
_entity_poly.entity_id
_entity_poly.type
_entity_poly.pdbx_seq_one_letter_code
_entity_poly.pdbx_strand_id
1 'polypeptide(L)'
;MLTQAAVPSHLASSSLIYSIRRFGERYFAVGIQGHILYSDDGGDSWTQAAVPVRSSLLSIDFPTPELGWAVGHEGVILHSSDGGKTWVKQYDGLRYAQEGLAFYQQLAAQDPDNELYPVLVEEMQLA
;
A
#
# COMPACT_ATOMS: atom_id res chain seq x y z
N MET A 1 5.52 2.84 -9.59
CA MET A 1 5.40 3.40 -8.22
C MET A 1 5.64 2.33 -7.14
N LEU A 2 5.27 1.08 -7.41
CA LEU A 2 5.33 -0.05 -6.46
C LEU A 2 6.73 -0.53 -6.03
N THR A 3 7.80 -0.15 -6.74
CA THR A 3 9.16 -0.67 -6.51
C THR A 3 10.17 0.41 -6.10
N GLN A 4 9.72 1.67 -5.98
CA GLN A 4 10.55 2.79 -5.59
C GLN A 4 10.14 3.26 -4.21
N ALA A 5 11.10 3.47 -3.33
CA ALA A 5 10.83 4.06 -2.02
C ALA A 5 10.35 5.51 -2.14
N ALA A 6 9.49 5.92 -1.20
CA ALA A 6 9.17 7.32 -0.99
C ALA A 6 10.46 8.10 -0.67
N VAL A 7 10.55 9.32 -1.22
CA VAL A 7 11.72 10.18 -0.98
C VAL A 7 11.39 11.10 0.19
N PRO A 8 12.25 11.21 1.21
CA PRO A 8 12.11 12.23 2.23
C PRO A 8 12.02 13.62 1.60
N SER A 9 10.96 14.37 1.91
CA SER A 9 10.70 15.66 1.27
C SER A 9 10.18 16.67 2.28
N HIS A 10 10.74 17.88 2.27
CA HIS A 10 10.23 19.00 3.05
C HIS A 10 8.81 19.41 2.62
N LEU A 11 8.39 19.01 1.41
CA LEU A 11 7.05 19.23 0.90
C LEU A 11 6.05 18.20 1.41
N ALA A 12 6.47 17.14 2.12
CA ALA A 12 5.54 16.13 2.60
C ALA A 12 4.52 16.72 3.58
N SER A 13 4.92 17.69 4.41
CA SER A 13 4.03 18.43 5.33
C SER A 13 3.08 19.42 4.64
N SER A 14 3.31 19.73 3.36
CA SER A 14 2.46 20.59 2.52
C SER A 14 1.85 19.84 1.33
N SER A 15 2.05 18.53 1.25
CA SER A 15 1.51 17.66 0.21
C SER A 15 0.06 17.32 0.51
N LEU A 16 -0.68 16.92 -0.53
CA LEU A 16 -2.05 16.44 -0.36
C LEU A 16 -2.05 15.21 0.57
N ILE A 17 -2.79 15.34 1.68
CA ILE A 17 -3.06 14.29 2.64
C ILE A 17 -4.46 13.74 2.38
N TYR A 18 -4.59 12.43 2.29
CA TYR A 18 -5.86 11.74 2.09
C TYR A 18 -6.54 11.39 3.40
N SER A 19 -5.77 11.07 4.44
CA SER A 19 -6.30 10.67 5.73
C SER A 19 -5.36 11.06 6.87
N ILE A 20 -5.94 11.46 8.00
CA ILE A 20 -5.27 11.64 9.28
C ILE A 20 -6.01 10.83 10.34
N ARG A 21 -5.27 10.07 11.15
CA ARG A 21 -5.80 9.18 12.21
C ARG A 21 -4.93 9.32 13.46
N ARG A 22 -5.52 9.06 14.62
CA ARG A 22 -4.81 8.97 15.90
C ARG A 22 -4.94 7.55 16.45
N PHE A 23 -3.83 6.98 16.92
CA PHE A 23 -3.79 5.68 17.61
C PHE A 23 -3.00 5.84 18.92
N GLY A 24 -3.68 5.71 20.07
CA GLY A 24 -3.10 6.13 21.35
C GLY A 24 -2.77 7.62 21.33
N GLU A 25 -1.53 7.98 21.63
CA GLU A 25 -1.06 9.38 21.60
C GLU A 25 -0.47 9.81 20.24
N ARG A 26 -0.14 8.86 19.35
CA ARG A 26 0.51 9.14 18.07
C ARG A 26 -0.52 9.46 16.98
N TYR A 27 -0.25 10.50 16.21
CA TYR A 27 -0.99 10.81 14.98
C TYR A 27 -0.26 10.25 13.78
N PHE A 28 -1.03 9.86 12.76
CA PHE A 28 -0.54 9.46 11.45
C PHE A 28 -1.30 10.18 10.36
N ALA A 29 -0.60 10.62 9.33
CA ALA A 29 -1.17 11.17 8.11
C ALA A 29 -0.63 10.41 6.89
N VAL A 30 -1.51 10.04 5.97
CA VAL A 30 -1.14 9.35 4.73
C VAL A 30 -1.60 10.12 3.50
N GLY A 31 -0.83 10.04 2.42
CA GLY A 31 -1.07 10.87 1.25
C GLY A 31 -0.43 10.35 -0.04
N ILE A 32 -0.23 11.28 -0.96
CA ILE A 32 0.40 11.01 -2.25
C ILE A 32 1.84 10.54 -2.10
N GLN A 33 2.36 9.87 -3.13
CA GLN A 33 3.79 9.55 -3.26
C GLN A 33 4.37 8.65 -2.15
N GLY A 34 3.54 7.83 -1.51
CA GLY A 34 3.96 6.95 -0.42
C GLY A 34 4.20 7.68 0.90
N HIS A 35 3.69 8.91 1.04
CA HIS A 35 3.83 9.64 2.29
C HIS A 35 3.04 8.96 3.42
N ILE A 36 3.76 8.61 4.46
CA ILE A 36 3.26 8.37 5.80
C ILE A 36 4.03 9.32 6.71
N LEU A 37 3.33 10.23 7.37
CA LEU A 37 3.86 11.11 8.40
C LEU A 37 3.32 10.67 9.74
N TYR A 38 4.11 10.79 10.80
CA TYR A 38 3.65 10.60 12.17
C TYR A 38 4.10 11.71 13.10
N SER A 39 3.32 11.94 14.15
CA SER A 39 3.61 12.92 15.20
C SER A 39 3.40 12.28 16.56
N ASP A 40 4.38 12.48 17.44
CA ASP A 40 4.38 12.03 18.85
C ASP A 40 4.10 13.16 19.84
N ASP A 41 3.88 14.38 19.35
CA ASP A 41 3.75 15.61 20.13
C ASP A 41 2.44 16.33 19.86
N GLY A 42 1.36 15.59 19.62
CA GLY A 42 0.03 16.17 19.44
C GLY A 42 -0.21 16.85 18.10
N GLY A 43 0.68 16.69 17.12
CA GLY A 43 0.60 17.28 15.79
C GLY A 43 1.46 18.54 15.62
N ASP A 44 2.25 18.93 16.62
CA ASP A 44 3.13 20.10 16.56
C ASP A 44 4.31 19.90 15.60
N SER A 45 4.88 18.69 15.57
CA SER A 45 5.90 18.29 14.60
C SER A 45 5.61 16.92 13.97
N TRP A 46 6.05 16.76 12.72
CA TRP A 46 5.78 15.58 11.90
C TRP A 46 7.06 14.99 11.33
N THR A 47 7.20 13.68 11.45
CA THR A 47 8.31 12.91 10.88
C THR A 47 7.79 12.04 9.75
N GLN A 48 8.47 12.05 8.60
CA GLN A 48 8.17 11.13 7.50
C GLN A 48 8.75 9.74 7.78
N ALA A 49 7.91 8.71 7.69
CA ALA A 49 8.31 7.32 7.84
C ALA A 49 9.08 6.81 6.60
N ALA A 50 9.85 5.75 6.78
CA ALA A 50 10.49 5.04 5.68
C ALA A 50 9.49 4.09 5.01
N VAL A 51 9.13 4.38 3.75
CA VAL A 51 8.09 3.65 3.00
C VAL A 51 8.67 3.11 1.68
N PRO A 52 8.49 1.81 1.36
CA PRO A 52 9.16 1.16 0.23
C PRO A 52 8.43 1.35 -1.11
N VAL A 53 7.41 2.21 -1.16
CA VAL A 53 6.60 2.49 -2.34
C VAL A 53 6.38 3.99 -2.52
N ARG A 54 6.10 4.42 -3.75
CA ARG A 54 5.61 5.77 -4.07
C ARG A 54 4.13 5.80 -4.42
N SER A 55 3.42 4.67 -4.29
CA SER A 55 1.98 4.67 -4.57
C SER A 55 1.24 5.55 -3.55
N SER A 56 0.10 6.12 -3.95
CA SER A 56 -0.71 6.93 -3.04
C SER A 56 -1.32 6.04 -1.97
N LEU A 57 -1.18 6.43 -0.70
CA LEU A 57 -1.71 5.70 0.44
C LEU A 57 -2.99 6.38 0.91
N LEU A 58 -4.06 5.61 1.00
CA LEU A 58 -5.42 6.11 1.20
C LEU A 58 -5.90 5.93 2.64
N SER A 59 -5.45 4.86 3.30
CA SER A 59 -5.86 4.55 4.66
C SER A 59 -4.73 3.89 5.43
N ILE A 60 -4.82 4.02 6.76
CA ILE A 60 -3.89 3.47 7.73
C ILE A 60 -4.68 3.04 8.98
N ASP A 61 -4.27 1.93 9.58
CA ASP A 61 -4.86 1.40 10.80
C ASP A 61 -3.82 0.68 11.68
N PHE A 62 -4.02 0.70 12.99
CA PHE A 62 -3.13 0.07 13.96
C PHE A 62 -3.94 -0.78 14.95
N PRO A 63 -3.90 -2.13 14.85
CA PRO A 63 -4.49 -3.00 15.87
C PRO A 63 -3.77 -2.95 17.22
N THR A 64 -2.49 -2.56 17.23
CA THR A 64 -1.67 -2.35 18.44
C THR A 64 -0.74 -1.16 18.21
N PRO A 65 -0.13 -0.55 19.23
CA PRO A 65 0.79 0.57 19.04
C PRO A 65 1.99 0.24 18.13
N GLU A 66 2.42 -1.02 18.06
CA GLU A 66 3.57 -1.47 17.27
C GLU A 66 3.20 -1.96 15.87
N LEU A 67 2.03 -2.60 15.72
CA LEU A 67 1.61 -3.23 14.47
C LEU A 67 0.68 -2.31 13.69
N GLY A 68 1.12 -1.90 12.50
CA GLY A 68 0.38 -1.00 11.62
C GLY A 68 0.17 -1.56 10.22
N TRP A 69 -0.93 -1.16 9.59
CA TRP A 69 -1.28 -1.51 8.21
C TRP A 69 -1.64 -0.25 7.42
N ALA A 70 -1.14 -0.14 6.19
CA ALA A 70 -1.51 0.94 5.28
C ALA A 70 -1.84 0.37 3.90
N VAL A 71 -2.86 0.95 3.25
CA VAL A 71 -3.33 0.50 1.94
C VAL A 71 -3.45 1.67 0.97
N GLY A 72 -3.32 1.40 -0.32
CA GLY A 72 -3.24 2.45 -1.32
C GLY A 72 -3.67 2.05 -2.73
N HIS A 73 -3.43 2.96 -3.66
CA HIS A 73 -3.58 2.68 -5.09
C HIS A 73 -2.71 1.50 -5.52
N GLU A 74 -3.02 0.95 -6.71
CA GLU A 74 -2.30 -0.18 -7.30
C GLU A 74 -2.28 -1.42 -6.37
N GLY A 75 -3.31 -1.58 -5.52
CA GLY A 75 -3.46 -2.73 -4.62
C GLY A 75 -2.43 -2.82 -3.51
N VAL A 76 -1.68 -1.75 -3.22
CA VAL A 76 -0.61 -1.78 -2.20
C VAL A 76 -1.16 -2.11 -0.83
N ILE A 77 -0.50 -3.07 -0.18
CA ILE A 77 -0.67 -3.38 1.24
C ILE A 77 0.71 -3.30 1.91
N LEU A 78 0.82 -2.46 2.93
CA LEU A 78 2.02 -2.28 3.74
C LEU A 78 1.75 -2.72 5.18
N HIS A 79 2.79 -3.25 5.82
CA HIS A 79 2.79 -3.58 7.24
C HIS A 79 3.98 -2.94 7.94
N SER A 80 3.78 -2.50 9.18
CA SER A 80 4.82 -2.03 10.09
C SER A 80 4.76 -2.84 11.38
N SER A 81 5.93 -3.09 11.97
CA SER A 81 6.08 -3.76 13.27
C SER A 81 6.87 -2.92 14.28
N ASP A 82 7.04 -1.62 14.02
CA ASP A 82 7.83 -0.69 14.84
C ASP A 82 7.09 0.61 15.16
N GLY A 83 5.75 0.55 15.14
CA GLY A 83 4.88 1.69 15.40
C GLY A 83 4.84 2.67 14.22
N GLY A 84 5.01 2.18 13.00
CA GLY A 84 4.86 2.96 11.78
C GLY A 84 6.08 3.80 11.38
N LYS A 85 7.25 3.53 11.96
CA LYS A 85 8.50 4.22 11.59
C LYS A 85 9.08 3.66 10.30
N THR A 86 9.00 2.34 10.14
CA THR A 86 9.37 1.62 8.91
C THR A 86 8.23 0.71 8.45
N TRP A 87 8.16 0.53 7.13
CA TRP A 87 7.10 -0.23 6.47
C TRP A 87 7.67 -1.24 5.49
N VAL A 88 7.00 -2.38 5.39
CA VAL A 88 7.31 -3.46 4.45
C VAL A 88 6.09 -3.75 3.59
N LYS A 89 6.27 -3.75 2.27
CA LYS A 89 5.22 -4.12 1.32
C LYS A 89 4.92 -5.61 1.43
N GLN A 90 3.67 -5.95 1.74
CA GLN A 90 3.19 -7.33 1.86
C GLN A 90 2.57 -7.81 0.54
N TYR A 91 1.89 -6.90 -0.16
CA TYR A 91 1.14 -7.21 -1.37
C TYR A 91 1.01 -5.97 -2.26
N ASP A 92 0.75 -6.19 -3.55
CA ASP A 92 0.42 -5.15 -4.52
C ASP A 92 -0.33 -5.74 -5.73
N GLY A 93 -0.75 -4.86 -6.63
CA GLY A 93 -1.46 -5.20 -7.86
C GLY A 93 -0.63 -6.03 -8.84
N LEU A 94 0.71 -5.89 -8.84
CA LEU A 94 1.57 -6.70 -9.71
C LEU A 94 1.58 -8.17 -9.25
N ARG A 95 1.68 -8.37 -7.93
CA ARG A 95 1.58 -9.71 -7.35
C ARG A 95 0.19 -10.30 -7.58
N TYR A 96 -0.87 -9.52 -7.41
CA TYR A 96 -2.24 -9.93 -7.74
C TYR A 96 -2.35 -10.40 -9.20
N ALA A 97 -1.88 -9.60 -10.16
CA ALA A 97 -1.94 -9.92 -11.58
C ALA A 97 -1.17 -11.20 -11.91
N GLN A 98 0.03 -11.38 -11.34
CA GLN A 98 0.84 -12.58 -11.54
C GLN A 98 0.18 -13.84 -10.99
N GLU A 99 -0.33 -13.79 -9.75
CA GLU A 99 -1.01 -14.90 -9.11
C GLU A 99 -2.32 -15.24 -9.84
N GLY A 100 -3.09 -14.22 -10.23
CA GLY A 100 -4.34 -14.38 -11.00
C GLY A 100 -4.11 -14.95 -12.40
N LEU A 101 -3.09 -14.48 -13.11
CA LEU A 101 -2.73 -15.00 -14.43
C LEU A 101 -2.40 -16.49 -14.36
N ALA A 102 -1.55 -16.90 -13.42
CA ALA A 102 -1.18 -18.29 -13.24
C ALA A 102 -2.40 -19.16 -12.91
N PHE A 103 -3.30 -18.66 -12.06
CA PHE A 103 -4.53 -19.35 -11.68
C PHE A 103 -5.47 -19.57 -12.88
N TYR A 104 -5.76 -18.51 -13.66
CA TYR A 104 -6.68 -18.65 -14.80
C TYR A 104 -6.07 -19.43 -15.97
N GLN A 105 -4.75 -19.37 -16.17
CA GLN A 105 -4.06 -20.24 -17.12
C GLN A 105 -4.22 -21.72 -16.75
N GLN A 106 -4.10 -22.03 -15.45
CA GLN A 106 -4.30 -23.39 -14.97
C GLN A 106 -5.75 -23.86 -15.18
N LEU A 107 -6.74 -23.00 -14.93
CA LEU A 107 -8.15 -23.34 -15.15
C LEU A 107 -8.47 -23.51 -16.65
N ALA A 108 -7.99 -22.62 -17.52
CA ALA A 108 -8.16 -22.74 -18.97
C ALA A 108 -7.55 -24.04 -19.52
N ALA A 109 -6.43 -24.51 -18.95
CA ALA A 109 -5.82 -25.78 -19.33
C ALA A 109 -6.64 -27.00 -18.88
N GLN A 110 -7.39 -26.89 -17.77
CA GLN A 110 -8.20 -27.97 -17.22
C GLN A 110 -9.59 -28.08 -17.87
N ASP A 111 -10.14 -26.95 -18.32
CA ASP A 111 -11.46 -26.85 -18.94
C ASP A 111 -11.37 -25.99 -20.22
N PRO A 112 -10.89 -26.56 -21.35
CA PRO A 112 -10.67 -25.82 -22.58
C PRO A 112 -11.94 -25.31 -23.26
N ASP A 113 -13.09 -25.91 -22.94
CA ASP A 113 -14.39 -25.51 -23.50
C ASP A 113 -14.99 -24.31 -22.73
N ASN A 114 -14.35 -23.88 -21.64
CA ASN A 114 -14.77 -22.72 -20.87
C ASN A 114 -14.45 -21.42 -21.60
N GLU A 115 -15.48 -20.71 -22.05
CA GLU A 115 -15.31 -19.45 -22.79
C GLU A 115 -14.85 -18.27 -21.91
N LEU A 116 -14.96 -18.36 -20.58
CA LEU A 116 -14.63 -17.26 -19.67
C LEU A 116 -13.14 -17.24 -19.30
N TYR A 117 -12.51 -18.40 -19.09
CA TYR A 117 -11.11 -18.43 -18.62
C TYR A 117 -10.11 -17.75 -19.56
N PRO A 118 -10.19 -17.89 -20.91
CA PRO A 118 -9.31 -17.16 -21.81
C PRO A 118 -9.44 -15.63 -21.67
N VAL A 119 -10.66 -15.12 -21.44
CA VAL A 119 -10.91 -13.68 -21.22
C VAL A 119 -10.26 -13.21 -19.92
N LEU A 120 -10.40 -13.98 -18.83
CA LEU A 120 -9.79 -13.65 -17.54
C LEU A 120 -8.26 -13.71 -17.58
N VAL A 121 -7.68 -14.60 -18.40
CA VAL A 121 -6.23 -14.62 -18.68
C VAL A 121 -5.80 -13.32 -19.35
N GLU A 122 -6.53 -12.86 -20.37
CA GLU A 122 -6.24 -11.60 -21.07
C GLU A 122 -6.39 -10.39 -20.13
N GLU A 123 -7.45 -10.34 -19.32
CA GLU A 123 -7.64 -9.28 -18.33
C GLU A 123 -6.47 -9.20 -17.33
N MET A 124 -5.98 -10.35 -16.85
CA MET A 124 -4.83 -10.38 -15.92
C MET A 124 -3.50 -9.99 -16.58
N GLN A 125 -3.37 -10.12 -17.90
CA GLN A 125 -2.18 -9.64 -18.63
C GLN A 125 -2.17 -8.13 -18.83
N LEU A 126 -3.35 -7.50 -18.79
CA LEU A 126 -3.52 -6.05 -18.94
C LEU A 126 -3.41 -5.28 -17.61
N ALA A 127 -3.44 -6.00 -16.48
CA ALA A 127 -3.35 -5.46 -15.11
C ALA A 127 -1.90 -5.13 -14.70
#